data_AF-Q8MSC1-F1
#
_entry.id   AF-Q8MSC1-F1
#
_cell.length_a   1.000
_cell.length_b   1.000
_cell.length_c   1.000
_cell.angle_alpha   90.00
_cell.angle_beta   90.00
_cell.angle_gamma   90.00
#
_symmetry.space_group_name_H-M   'P 1'
#
loop_
_entity.id
_entity.type
_entity.pdbx_description
1 polymer ?
#
loop_
_entity_poly.entity_id
_entity_poly.type
_entity_poly.pdbx_seq_one_letter_code
_entity_poly.pdbx_strand_id
1 'polypeptide(L)'
;MDCNQHDEFECEFFTSGAGKALCKDILVKNFGICGLLKLLLLLENPRTKGDCQMLIDVPINLSDYRDGEGMWQEHEELVVRPLMESGLADVLPTQELTSDALHAHCIRIDSNSFEVTAKDGDTLKGIFVWGATLPHHCVPNTVVALDEQFNMKLYAAVPLQPGDIIYNSYTNPLMGTSQRQHQLRLSRRLECICSRCLDPTEMGTHMSSLKCKECPGFSVCEIDSNGKLGDWRCPDCRALLTAAEVHELQAAVGSALVDAMGDLQVYEALLTQYGPLLHPNHFMLLDIKQNIASILRAAALMNSMDQPCKKLLARRVELCSDLLPVCRAVVPGISKLYAIGLFEYLLALVELVELQFAESDLSKKEYVAHLRTASLVATEAMDLLRFEPENSAEGYLADRISMELERIESDLKKYGR
;
A
#
# COMPACT_ATOMS: atom_id res chain seq x y z
N MET A 1 30.09 8.28 -14.22
CA MET A 1 29.65 8.50 -12.83
C MET A 1 30.70 9.38 -12.17
N ASP A 2 30.60 10.69 -12.38
CA ASP A 2 31.39 11.67 -11.64
C ASP A 2 30.45 12.21 -10.55
N CYS A 3 30.46 11.56 -9.39
CA CYS A 3 29.74 12.06 -8.23
C CYS A 3 30.61 13.14 -7.59
N ASN A 4 30.17 14.40 -7.64
CA ASN A 4 30.93 15.53 -7.09
C ASN A 4 30.77 15.69 -5.57
N GLN A 5 30.00 14.80 -4.93
CA GLN A 5 29.72 14.81 -3.50
C GLN A 5 29.89 13.38 -2.96
N HIS A 6 31.06 13.08 -2.42
CA HIS A 6 31.28 11.83 -1.71
C HIS A 6 31.27 12.08 -0.21
N ASP A 7 30.80 11.09 0.56
CA ASP A 7 31.04 11.07 1.98
C ASP A 7 32.53 10.82 2.26
N GLU A 8 33.12 11.66 3.11
CA GLU A 8 34.55 11.63 3.41
C GLU A 8 34.96 10.31 4.11
N PHE A 9 34.11 9.84 5.05
CA PHE A 9 34.38 8.61 5.79
C PHE A 9 34.27 7.38 4.88
N GLU A 10 33.25 7.33 4.01
CA GLU A 10 33.12 6.24 3.04
C GLU A 10 34.28 6.26 2.03
N CYS A 11 34.72 7.43 1.57
CA CYS A 11 35.90 7.55 0.71
C CYS A 11 37.16 7.01 1.37
N GLU A 12 37.41 7.41 2.61
CA GLU A 12 38.55 6.91 3.39
C GLU A 12 38.47 5.39 3.56
N PHE A 13 37.28 4.87 3.89
CA PHE A 13 37.02 3.45 4.00
C PHE A 13 37.34 2.68 2.70
N PHE A 14 36.82 3.12 1.55
CA PHE A 14 37.06 2.43 0.27
C PHE A 14 38.48 2.62 -0.28
N THR A 15 39.21 3.64 0.17
CA THR A 15 40.61 3.86 -0.24
C THR A 15 41.62 3.16 0.67
N SER A 16 41.18 2.66 1.84
CA SER A 16 42.01 2.01 2.85
C SER A 16 41.59 0.56 3.15
N GLY A 17 42.43 -0.18 3.89
CA GLY A 17 42.09 -1.51 4.44
C GLY A 17 41.50 -2.51 3.44
N ALA A 18 40.48 -3.25 3.87
CA ALA A 18 39.75 -4.19 3.04
C ALA A 18 38.59 -3.55 2.25
N GLY A 19 38.21 -2.30 2.54
CA GLY A 19 37.37 -1.51 1.64
C GLY A 19 38.01 -1.37 0.25
N LYS A 20 39.34 -1.20 0.19
CA LYS A 20 40.13 -1.24 -1.05
C LYS A 20 40.22 -2.64 -1.68
N ALA A 21 40.20 -3.69 -0.86
CA ALA A 21 40.29 -5.08 -1.31
C ALA A 21 38.94 -5.65 -1.77
N LEU A 22 37.83 -5.01 -1.40
CA LEU A 22 36.48 -5.42 -1.79
C LEU A 22 36.36 -5.43 -3.31
N CYS A 23 36.15 -6.63 -3.86
CA CYS A 23 36.01 -6.82 -5.30
C CYS A 23 34.75 -6.10 -5.79
N LYS A 24 34.88 -5.11 -6.66
CA LYS A 24 33.72 -4.36 -7.18
C LYS A 24 32.68 -5.27 -7.85
N ASP A 25 33.12 -6.37 -8.45
CA ASP A 25 32.21 -7.36 -9.05
C ASP A 25 31.27 -7.99 -8.02
N ILE A 26 31.65 -8.06 -6.73
CA ILE A 26 30.78 -8.58 -5.67
C ILE A 26 29.57 -7.65 -5.45
N LEU A 27 29.80 -6.33 -5.48
CA LEU A 27 28.76 -5.32 -5.31
C LEU A 27 27.83 -5.26 -6.52
N VAL A 28 28.38 -5.47 -7.73
CA VAL A 28 27.58 -5.50 -8.97
C VAL A 28 26.74 -6.78 -9.05
N LYS A 29 27.31 -7.93 -8.67
CA LYS A 29 26.59 -9.22 -8.72
C LYS A 29 25.58 -9.37 -7.58
N ASN A 30 25.82 -8.71 -6.44
CA ASN A 30 25.02 -8.83 -5.23
C ASN A 30 24.60 -7.45 -4.74
N PHE A 31 23.68 -6.81 -5.46
CA PHE A 31 23.23 -5.44 -5.13
C PHE A 31 22.66 -5.31 -3.71
N GLY A 32 22.11 -6.39 -3.14
CA GLY A 32 21.64 -6.44 -1.75
C GLY A 32 22.72 -6.12 -0.71
N ILE A 33 24.00 -6.32 -1.04
CA ILE A 33 25.12 -5.93 -0.18
C ILE A 33 25.19 -4.42 0.04
N CYS A 34 24.80 -3.60 -0.94
CA CYS A 34 24.94 -2.15 -0.86
C CYS A 34 24.17 -1.56 0.33
N GLY A 35 22.95 -2.03 0.59
CA GLY A 35 22.14 -1.57 1.72
C GLY A 35 22.75 -1.96 3.07
N LEU A 36 23.22 -3.21 3.19
CA LEU A 36 23.89 -3.69 4.39
C LEU A 36 25.21 -2.95 4.64
N LEU A 37 26.05 -2.81 3.62
CA LEU A 37 27.31 -2.09 3.71
C LEU A 37 27.10 -0.63 4.12
N LYS A 38 26.10 0.05 3.57
CA LYS A 38 25.75 1.41 3.98
C LYS A 38 25.42 1.49 5.47
N LEU A 39 24.60 0.55 5.98
CA LEU A 39 24.28 0.49 7.41
C LEU A 39 25.55 0.26 8.26
N LEU A 40 26.39 -0.70 7.88
CA LEU A 40 27.63 -1.01 8.60
C LEU A 40 28.58 0.20 8.66
N LEU A 41 28.72 0.97 7.57
CA LEU A 41 29.54 2.17 7.54
C LEU A 41 28.97 3.31 8.40
N LEU A 42 27.64 3.45 8.44
CA LEU A 42 26.97 4.41 9.33
C LEU A 42 27.20 4.07 10.81
N LEU A 43 27.24 2.77 11.16
CA LEU A 43 27.51 2.30 12.52
C LEU A 43 28.98 2.41 12.93
N GLU A 44 29.90 2.29 11.97
CA GLU A 44 31.34 2.46 12.21
C GLU A 44 31.70 3.94 12.41
N ASN A 45 31.06 4.84 11.66
CA ASN A 45 31.36 6.27 11.70
C ASN A 45 30.83 6.91 13.00
N PRO A 46 31.71 7.43 13.89
CA PRO A 46 31.29 8.03 15.16
C PRO A 46 30.34 9.21 15.02
N ARG A 47 30.34 9.89 13.85
CA ARG A 47 29.45 11.03 13.57
C ARG A 47 28.01 10.62 13.30
N THR A 48 27.79 9.42 12.76
CA THR A 48 26.46 8.95 12.31
C THR A 48 25.93 7.76 13.11
N LYS A 49 26.79 7.10 13.90
CA LYS A 49 26.40 5.93 14.71
C LYS A 49 25.16 6.21 15.59
N GLY A 50 25.13 7.39 16.22
CA GLY A 50 24.02 7.81 17.07
C GLY A 50 22.69 7.92 16.32
N ASP A 51 22.71 8.28 15.04
CA ASP A 51 21.51 8.42 14.21
C ASP A 51 20.83 7.07 13.95
N CYS A 52 21.60 5.98 13.96
CA CYS A 52 21.10 4.63 13.75
C CYS A 52 20.72 3.92 15.06
N GLN A 53 20.96 4.51 16.23
CA GLN A 53 20.88 3.81 17.51
C GLN A 53 19.48 3.23 17.77
N MET A 54 18.42 4.03 17.52
CA MET A 54 17.03 3.56 17.67
C MET A 54 16.72 2.36 16.78
N LEU A 55 17.30 2.34 15.58
CA LEU A 55 17.14 1.22 14.66
C LEU A 55 17.84 -0.02 15.22
N ILE A 56 19.00 0.10 15.87
CA ILE A 56 19.79 -1.01 16.44
C ILE A 56 19.22 -1.56 17.75
N ASP A 57 18.66 -0.68 18.60
CA ASP A 57 18.16 -1.03 19.93
C ASP A 57 16.99 -2.03 19.91
N VAL A 58 16.30 -2.16 18.77
CA VAL A 58 15.26 -3.18 18.58
C VAL A 58 15.94 -4.55 18.42
N PRO A 59 15.77 -5.51 19.34
CA PRO A 59 16.37 -6.83 19.17
C PRO A 59 15.71 -7.59 18.01
N ILE A 60 16.51 -8.35 17.25
CA ILE A 60 16.00 -9.29 16.25
C ILE A 60 16.17 -10.70 16.81
N ASN A 61 15.06 -11.42 16.97
CA ASN A 61 15.10 -12.82 17.35
C ASN A 61 15.28 -13.70 16.12
N LEU A 62 16.53 -14.09 15.84
CA LEU A 62 16.88 -14.85 14.63
C LEU A 62 16.16 -16.19 14.51
N SER A 63 15.80 -16.84 15.63
CA SER A 63 15.05 -18.09 15.60
C SER A 63 13.75 -17.96 14.82
N ASP A 64 13.13 -16.79 14.86
CA ASP A 64 11.84 -16.55 14.22
C ASP A 64 11.96 -16.54 12.69
N TYR A 65 13.17 -16.36 12.15
CA TYR A 65 13.43 -16.20 10.71
C TYR A 65 14.16 -17.39 10.08
N ARG A 66 14.78 -18.27 10.88
CA ARG A 66 15.56 -19.42 10.38
C ARG A 66 14.72 -20.51 9.70
N ASP A 67 13.44 -20.61 10.04
CA ASP A 67 12.55 -21.69 9.60
C ASP A 67 11.70 -21.32 8.36
N GLY A 68 11.82 -20.09 7.83
CA GLY A 68 11.00 -19.60 6.72
C GLY A 68 11.58 -19.94 5.34
N GLU A 69 10.73 -20.37 4.42
CA GLU A 69 11.09 -20.43 3.00
C GLU A 69 11.51 -19.04 2.48
N GLY A 70 12.67 -18.97 1.81
CA GLY A 70 13.10 -17.83 0.99
C GLY A 70 14.03 -16.86 1.69
N MET A 71 13.51 -16.02 2.59
CA MET A 71 14.22 -14.80 3.05
C MET A 71 15.59 -15.09 3.70
N TRP A 72 15.66 -16.04 4.63
CA TRP A 72 16.93 -16.36 5.28
C TRP A 72 17.94 -16.95 4.29
N GLN A 73 17.49 -17.87 3.42
CA GLN A 73 18.38 -18.45 2.40
C GLN A 73 18.84 -17.39 1.41
N GLU A 74 17.96 -16.48 1.00
CA GLU A 74 18.29 -15.36 0.10
C GLU A 74 19.32 -14.41 0.74
N HIS A 75 19.11 -14.03 2.01
CA HIS A 75 20.09 -13.25 2.77
C HIS A 75 21.43 -13.98 2.85
N GLU A 76 21.41 -15.27 3.14
CA GLU A 76 22.60 -16.10 3.27
C GLU A 76 23.41 -16.18 1.96
N GLU A 77 22.74 -16.48 0.85
CA GLU A 77 23.37 -16.71 -0.45
C GLU A 77 23.78 -15.41 -1.16
N LEU A 78 22.93 -14.37 -1.09
CA LEU A 78 23.14 -13.14 -1.85
C LEU A 78 23.86 -12.05 -1.05
N VAL A 79 23.87 -12.11 0.29
CA VAL A 79 24.39 -11.00 1.11
C VAL A 79 25.42 -11.49 2.12
N VAL A 80 25.02 -12.33 3.08
CA VAL A 80 25.82 -12.67 4.26
C VAL A 80 27.07 -13.46 3.89
N ARG A 81 26.95 -14.57 3.15
CA ARG A 81 28.11 -15.38 2.76
C ARG A 81 29.09 -14.62 1.87
N PRO A 82 28.67 -13.93 0.78
CA PRO A 82 29.57 -13.10 -0.01
C PRO A 82 30.30 -12.03 0.82
N LEU A 83 29.62 -11.40 1.77
CA LEU A 83 30.22 -10.39 2.64
C LEU A 83 31.27 -10.99 3.58
N MET A 84 30.96 -12.14 4.21
CA MET A 84 31.90 -12.85 5.09
C MET A 84 33.16 -13.31 4.33
N GLU A 85 33.01 -13.75 3.08
CA GLU A 85 34.13 -14.17 2.23
C GLU A 85 34.93 -12.98 1.67
N SER A 86 34.41 -11.76 1.73
CA SER A 86 35.06 -10.57 1.18
C SER A 86 36.17 -9.99 2.05
N GLY A 87 36.30 -10.43 3.31
CA GLY A 87 37.23 -9.84 4.29
C GLY A 87 36.77 -8.50 4.86
N LEU A 88 35.54 -8.04 4.56
CA LEU A 88 34.97 -6.82 5.10
C LEU A 88 34.85 -6.85 6.63
N ALA A 89 34.50 -8.01 7.19
CA ALA A 89 34.35 -8.21 8.63
C ALA A 89 35.63 -7.87 9.41
N ASP A 90 36.81 -8.07 8.80
CA ASP A 90 38.11 -7.87 9.45
C ASP A 90 38.54 -6.40 9.54
N VAL A 91 37.82 -5.48 8.88
CA VAL A 91 38.21 -4.06 8.76
C VAL A 91 37.19 -3.07 9.27
N LEU A 92 36.15 -3.56 9.96
CA LEU A 92 35.22 -2.75 10.74
C LEU A 92 35.54 -2.98 12.23
N PRO A 93 36.63 -2.38 12.76
CA PRO A 93 37.23 -2.76 14.03
C PRO A 93 36.33 -2.50 15.25
N THR A 94 35.30 -1.66 15.12
CA THR A 94 34.36 -1.38 16.21
C THR A 94 33.13 -2.28 16.20
N GLN A 95 33.02 -3.21 15.24
CA GLN A 95 31.87 -4.08 15.05
C GLN A 95 32.26 -5.57 15.11
N GLU A 96 31.59 -6.33 15.96
CA GLU A 96 31.72 -7.79 15.99
C GLU A 96 30.81 -8.42 14.92
N LEU A 97 31.31 -8.49 13.69
CA LEU A 97 30.53 -9.01 12.56
C LEU A 97 30.59 -10.53 12.49
N THR A 98 29.46 -11.16 12.84
CA THR A 98 29.20 -12.58 12.68
C THR A 98 28.11 -12.80 11.62
N SER A 99 27.98 -14.02 11.08
CA SER A 99 26.85 -14.37 10.19
C SER A 99 25.50 -14.00 10.82
N ASP A 100 25.31 -14.30 12.10
CA ASP A 100 24.09 -13.96 12.84
C ASP A 100 23.86 -12.44 12.95
N ALA A 101 24.92 -11.66 13.19
CA ALA A 101 24.82 -10.20 13.20
C ALA A 101 24.43 -9.63 11.82
N LEU A 102 25.01 -10.16 10.74
CA LEU A 102 24.69 -9.73 9.38
C LEU A 102 23.25 -10.10 9.00
N HIS A 103 22.78 -11.30 9.34
CA HIS A 103 21.38 -11.70 9.19
C HIS A 103 20.45 -10.77 9.97
N ALA A 104 20.80 -10.45 11.22
CA ALA A 104 20.02 -9.49 12.01
C ALA A 104 19.92 -8.12 11.33
N HIS A 105 21.00 -7.64 10.70
CA HIS A 105 21.00 -6.38 9.96
C HIS A 105 20.19 -6.44 8.65
N CYS A 106 20.25 -7.55 7.90
CA CYS A 106 19.39 -7.76 6.72
C CYS A 106 17.90 -7.71 7.11
N ILE A 107 17.52 -8.47 8.13
CA ILE A 107 16.15 -8.48 8.67
C ILE A 107 15.76 -7.08 9.15
N ARG A 108 16.65 -6.37 9.82
CA ARG A 108 16.42 -5.00 10.29
C ARG A 108 16.18 -4.03 9.13
N ILE A 109 16.92 -4.14 8.03
CA ILE A 109 16.72 -3.32 6.84
C ILE A 109 15.34 -3.63 6.22
N ASP A 110 15.04 -4.89 5.95
CA ASP A 110 13.76 -5.31 5.35
C ASP A 110 12.55 -4.99 6.25
N SER A 111 12.76 -5.05 7.56
CA SER A 111 11.73 -4.75 8.57
C SER A 111 11.48 -3.26 8.76
N ASN A 112 12.31 -2.38 8.20
CA ASN A 112 12.24 -0.94 8.48
C ASN A 112 12.32 -0.08 7.22
N SER A 113 12.42 -0.69 6.03
CA SER A 113 12.44 0.01 4.77
C SER A 113 11.05 0.50 4.36
N PHE A 114 11.03 1.70 3.79
CA PHE A 114 9.93 2.27 3.05
C PHE A 114 10.22 2.15 1.56
N GLU A 115 9.17 1.95 0.78
CA GLU A 115 9.26 2.05 -0.67
C GLU A 115 9.46 3.51 -1.08
N VAL A 116 10.41 3.76 -1.97
CA VAL A 116 10.77 5.09 -2.47
C VAL A 116 10.91 5.02 -3.97
N THR A 117 10.32 5.95 -4.71
CA THR A 117 10.49 6.02 -6.17
C THR A 117 11.76 6.78 -6.52
N ALA A 118 12.63 6.16 -7.32
CA ALA A 118 13.83 6.78 -7.88
C ALA A 118 13.47 7.78 -8.99
N LYS A 119 14.46 8.59 -9.40
CA LYS A 119 14.29 9.62 -10.45
C LYS A 119 14.00 9.04 -11.84
N ASP A 120 14.42 7.81 -12.08
CA ASP A 120 14.15 7.04 -13.31
C ASP A 120 12.85 6.23 -13.24
N GLY A 121 12.12 6.30 -12.12
CA GLY A 121 10.87 5.59 -11.88
C GLY A 121 11.04 4.22 -11.22
N ASP A 122 12.28 3.75 -11.02
CA ASP A 122 12.53 2.48 -10.33
C ASP A 122 12.19 2.55 -8.84
N THR A 123 11.95 1.40 -8.24
CA THR A 123 11.64 1.29 -6.81
C THR A 123 12.90 1.06 -5.98
N LEU A 124 13.09 1.90 -4.96
CA LEU A 124 14.17 1.82 -3.98
C LEU A 124 13.62 1.51 -2.58
N LYS A 125 14.52 1.06 -1.71
CA LYS A 125 14.27 0.93 -0.26
C LYS A 125 14.96 2.08 0.47
N GLY A 126 14.20 2.87 1.21
CA GLY A 126 14.71 3.93 2.09
C GLY A 126 14.46 3.62 3.56
N ILE A 127 15.44 3.81 4.43
CA ILE A 127 15.25 3.69 5.89
C ILE A 127 15.24 5.08 6.49
N PHE A 128 14.13 5.39 7.17
CA PHE A 128 13.92 6.64 7.87
C PHE A 128 13.78 6.33 9.34
N VAL A 129 14.87 6.46 10.12
CA VAL A 129 14.96 5.90 11.49
C VAL A 129 13.74 6.27 12.36
N TRP A 130 13.33 7.54 12.36
CA TRP A 130 12.15 7.97 13.09
C TRP A 130 10.84 7.38 12.54
N GLY A 131 10.67 7.37 11.21
CA GLY A 131 9.49 6.78 10.57
C GLY A 131 9.39 5.27 10.78
N ALA A 132 10.52 4.57 10.76
CA ALA A 132 10.64 3.13 10.98
C ALA A 132 10.21 2.71 12.39
N THR A 133 10.39 3.60 13.38
CA THR A 133 10.06 3.32 14.79
C THR A 133 8.58 3.53 15.12
N LEU A 134 7.79 4.10 14.20
CA LEU A 134 6.36 4.33 14.43
C LEU A 134 5.62 2.99 14.53
N PRO A 135 4.85 2.72 15.59
CA PRO A 135 4.12 1.46 15.75
C PRO A 135 3.04 1.26 14.67
N HIS A 136 2.71 -0.01 14.44
CA HIS A 136 1.66 -0.39 13.50
C HIS A 136 0.25 -0.20 14.07
N HIS A 137 -0.66 0.31 13.24
CA HIS A 137 -2.10 0.13 13.38
C HIS A 137 -2.71 -0.09 11.99
N CYS A 138 -3.65 -1.04 11.83
CA CYS A 138 -4.29 -1.31 10.53
C CYS A 138 -5.17 -0.16 10.00
N VAL A 139 -5.37 0.87 10.83
CA VAL A 139 -6.01 2.15 10.52
C VAL A 139 -5.10 3.25 11.05
N PRO A 140 -4.09 3.68 10.28
CA PRO A 140 -3.07 4.62 10.75
C PRO A 140 -3.68 6.01 11.00
N ASN A 141 -3.01 6.80 11.83
CA ASN A 141 -3.38 8.20 12.08
C ASN A 141 -2.38 9.19 11.47
N THR A 142 -1.45 8.70 10.66
CA THR A 142 -0.49 9.49 9.89
C THR A 142 -0.55 9.20 8.39
N VAL A 143 -0.12 10.18 7.60
CA VAL A 143 0.21 10.01 6.18
C VAL A 143 1.68 10.38 5.96
N VAL A 144 2.35 9.58 5.13
CA VAL A 144 3.77 9.76 4.78
C VAL A 144 3.87 10.35 3.37
N ALA A 145 4.65 11.42 3.24
CA ALA A 145 5.05 12.01 1.96
C ALA A 145 6.57 11.98 1.82
N LEU A 146 7.08 11.65 0.64
CA LEU A 146 8.50 11.54 0.34
C LEU A 146 8.85 12.49 -0.80
N ASP A 147 9.62 13.55 -0.53
CA ASP A 147 10.02 14.50 -1.57
C ASP A 147 11.19 13.99 -2.43
N GLU A 148 11.50 14.72 -3.50
CA GLU A 148 12.52 14.34 -4.50
C GLU A 148 13.95 14.28 -3.96
N GLN A 149 14.19 14.90 -2.79
CA GLN A 149 15.46 14.82 -2.08
C GLN A 149 15.46 13.65 -1.09
N PHE A 150 14.46 12.77 -1.18
CA PHE A 150 14.22 11.65 -0.29
C PHE A 150 14.02 12.07 1.16
N ASN A 151 13.47 13.26 1.44
CA ASN A 151 13.06 13.59 2.80
C ASN A 151 11.67 13.03 3.07
N MET A 152 11.57 12.25 4.16
CA MET A 152 10.30 11.81 4.69
C MET A 152 9.65 12.92 5.53
N LYS A 153 8.41 13.26 5.18
CA LYS A 153 7.53 14.13 5.95
C LYS A 153 6.35 13.31 6.47
N LEU A 154 6.10 13.41 7.76
CA LEU A 154 5.01 12.73 8.44
C LEU A 154 3.98 13.76 8.86
N TYR A 155 2.74 13.58 8.43
CA TYR A 155 1.63 14.45 8.79
C TYR A 155 0.58 13.68 9.57
N ALA A 156 -0.05 14.33 10.54
CA ALA A 156 -1.26 13.80 11.16
C ALA A 156 -2.37 13.72 10.09
N ALA A 157 -2.88 12.52 9.86
CA ALA A 157 -3.99 12.29 8.93
C ALA A 157 -5.34 12.68 9.56
N VAL A 158 -5.43 12.55 10.89
CA VAL A 158 -6.60 12.89 11.69
C VAL A 158 -6.19 13.82 12.84
N PRO A 159 -7.14 14.54 13.49
CA PRO A 159 -6.83 15.30 14.70
C PRO A 159 -6.27 14.39 15.81
N LEU A 160 -5.18 14.83 16.44
CA LEU A 160 -4.51 14.13 17.55
C LEU A 160 -4.57 14.98 18.82
N GLN A 161 -4.70 14.32 19.97
CA GLN A 161 -4.65 14.92 21.30
C GLN A 161 -3.31 14.64 22.00
N PRO A 162 -2.89 15.48 22.97
CA PRO A 162 -1.72 15.17 23.78
C PRO A 162 -1.84 13.81 24.46
N GLY A 163 -0.85 12.93 24.21
CA GLY A 163 -0.82 11.56 24.72
C GLY A 163 -1.25 10.49 23.73
N ASP A 164 -1.81 10.87 22.57
CA ASP A 164 -2.11 9.91 21.50
C ASP A 164 -0.83 9.28 20.95
N ILE A 165 -0.90 7.98 20.67
CA ILE A 165 0.17 7.26 19.99
C ILE A 165 0.09 7.56 18.49
N ILE A 166 1.23 7.84 17.88
CA ILE A 166 1.37 8.09 16.45
C ILE A 166 1.58 6.74 15.75
N TYR A 167 0.67 6.37 14.85
CA TYR A 167 0.64 5.07 14.19
C TYR A 167 0.81 5.18 12.68
N ASN A 168 1.64 4.30 12.13
CA ASN A 168 1.74 4.04 10.71
C ASN A 168 1.14 2.65 10.35
N SER A 169 0.90 2.37 9.07
CA SER A 169 0.50 1.05 8.59
C SER A 169 1.66 0.37 7.86
N TYR A 170 1.86 -0.93 8.10
CA TYR A 170 2.88 -1.75 7.43
C TYR A 170 2.24 -2.69 6.38
N THR A 171 0.92 -2.66 6.26
CA THR A 171 0.15 -3.55 5.40
C THR A 171 -0.69 -2.73 4.44
N ASN A 172 -1.07 -3.34 3.31
CA ASN A 172 -2.07 -2.76 2.44
C ASN A 172 -3.42 -2.65 3.20
N PRO A 173 -4.01 -1.45 3.33
CA PRO A 173 -5.24 -1.24 4.10
C PRO A 173 -6.47 -1.94 3.49
N LEU A 174 -6.43 -2.29 2.20
CA LEU A 174 -7.50 -3.00 1.50
C LEU A 174 -7.46 -4.52 1.64
N MET A 175 -6.45 -5.09 2.32
CA MET A 175 -6.42 -6.51 2.65
C MET A 175 -7.43 -6.87 3.75
N GLY A 176 -7.92 -8.11 3.76
CA GLY A 176 -8.68 -8.69 4.86
C GLY A 176 -7.83 -8.99 6.09
N THR A 177 -8.46 -9.30 7.21
CA THR A 177 -7.76 -9.48 8.50
C THR A 177 -6.75 -10.61 8.47
N SER A 178 -7.09 -11.77 7.88
CA SER A 178 -6.15 -12.90 7.81
C SER A 178 -4.91 -12.59 6.98
N GLN A 179 -5.05 -11.85 5.87
CA GLN A 179 -3.94 -11.43 5.01
C GLN A 179 -3.04 -10.43 5.73
N ARG A 180 -3.61 -9.43 6.41
CA ARG A 180 -2.82 -8.46 7.19
C ARG A 180 -2.03 -9.15 8.30
N GLN A 181 -2.66 -10.02 9.08
CA GLN A 181 -1.96 -10.77 10.14
C GLN A 181 -0.86 -11.66 9.57
N HIS A 182 -1.11 -12.32 8.44
CA HIS A 182 -0.09 -13.13 7.77
C HIS A 182 1.11 -12.28 7.31
N GLN A 183 0.86 -11.14 6.66
CA GLN A 183 1.92 -10.24 6.22
C GLN A 183 2.74 -9.70 7.41
N LEU A 184 2.09 -9.30 8.50
CA LEU A 184 2.76 -8.80 9.70
C LEU A 184 3.61 -9.86 10.40
N ARG A 185 3.11 -11.10 10.48
CA ARG A 185 3.89 -12.24 10.97
C ARG A 185 5.13 -12.49 10.11
N LEU A 186 4.99 -12.48 8.79
CA LEU A 186 6.13 -12.74 7.90
C LEU A 186 7.16 -11.62 7.91
N SER A 187 6.72 -10.37 7.81
CA SER A 187 7.59 -9.22 7.56
C SER A 187 8.11 -8.54 8.84
N ARG A 188 7.46 -8.75 9.99
CA ARG A 188 7.74 -8.04 11.24
C ARG A 188 7.65 -8.91 12.49
N ARG A 189 7.27 -10.20 12.38
CA ARG A 189 6.96 -11.09 13.52
C ARG A 189 5.98 -10.45 14.50
N LEU A 190 5.01 -9.72 13.97
CA LEU A 190 4.02 -8.97 14.74
C LEU A 190 2.64 -9.63 14.62
N GLU A 191 1.97 -9.80 15.76
CA GLU A 191 0.53 -10.08 15.83
C GLU A 191 -0.21 -8.80 16.19
N CYS A 192 -1.08 -8.32 15.30
CA CYS A 192 -1.76 -7.05 15.50
C CYS A 192 -3.05 -7.23 16.30
N ILE A 193 -3.17 -6.53 17.42
CA ILE A 193 -4.39 -6.49 18.25
C ILE A 193 -5.08 -5.13 18.19
N CYS A 194 -4.92 -4.41 17.07
CA CYS A 194 -5.56 -3.11 16.89
C CYS A 194 -7.09 -3.23 16.85
N SER A 195 -7.78 -2.11 17.03
CA SER A 195 -9.25 -2.04 17.05
C SER A 195 -9.90 -2.71 15.82
N ARG A 196 -9.32 -2.53 14.63
CA ARG A 196 -9.80 -3.18 13.40
C ARG A 196 -9.56 -4.69 13.39
N CYS A 197 -8.44 -5.17 13.91
CA CYS A 197 -8.13 -6.61 13.98
C CYS A 197 -8.91 -7.35 15.05
N LEU A 198 -9.40 -6.65 16.08
CA LEU A 198 -10.24 -7.23 17.14
C LEU A 198 -11.75 -7.13 16.85
N ASP A 199 -12.14 -6.48 15.75
CA ASP A 199 -13.53 -6.36 15.33
C ASP A 199 -13.85 -7.37 14.21
N PRO A 200 -14.72 -8.37 14.46
CA PRO A 200 -15.18 -9.34 13.44
C PRO A 200 -15.76 -8.70 12.16
N THR A 201 -16.29 -7.50 12.26
CA THR A 201 -16.86 -6.74 11.13
C THR A 201 -15.84 -5.83 10.45
N GLU A 202 -14.61 -5.74 10.97
CA GLU A 202 -13.59 -4.80 10.52
C GLU A 202 -14.11 -3.35 10.48
N MET A 203 -14.60 -2.84 11.62
CA MET A 203 -15.18 -1.50 11.74
C MET A 203 -16.42 -1.31 10.85
N GLY A 204 -17.25 -2.34 10.75
CA GLY A 204 -18.46 -2.36 9.92
C GLY A 204 -18.20 -2.41 8.41
N THR A 205 -16.95 -2.54 7.96
CA THR A 205 -16.63 -2.63 6.53
C THR A 205 -16.97 -4.00 5.95
N HIS A 206 -16.99 -5.04 6.79
CA HIS A 206 -17.23 -6.44 6.42
C HIS A 206 -16.25 -6.99 5.36
N MET A 207 -15.01 -6.48 5.37
CA MET A 207 -14.00 -6.84 4.37
C MET A 207 -13.57 -8.30 4.39
N SER A 208 -13.80 -9.03 5.49
CA SER A 208 -13.57 -10.49 5.59
C SER A 208 -14.85 -11.28 5.86
N SER A 209 -16.03 -10.70 5.64
CA SER A 209 -17.32 -11.36 5.89
C SER A 209 -17.87 -12.09 4.66
N LEU A 210 -18.57 -13.19 4.92
CA LEU A 210 -19.20 -14.02 3.89
C LEU A 210 -20.72 -13.96 4.02
N LYS A 211 -21.44 -14.20 2.93
CA LYS A 211 -22.91 -14.33 2.98
C LYS A 211 -23.28 -15.58 3.76
N CYS A 212 -24.25 -15.45 4.68
CA CYS A 212 -24.73 -16.60 5.43
C CYS A 212 -25.51 -17.54 4.51
N LYS A 213 -25.31 -18.87 4.66
CA LYS A 213 -26.02 -19.89 3.89
C LYS A 213 -27.48 -20.09 4.38
N GLU A 214 -27.78 -19.71 5.61
CA GLU A 214 -29.06 -20.01 6.29
C GLU A 214 -29.98 -18.79 6.45
N CYS A 215 -29.49 -17.58 6.28
CA CYS A 215 -30.29 -16.36 6.40
C CYS A 215 -29.72 -15.21 5.53
N PRO A 216 -30.44 -14.08 5.38
CA PRO A 216 -29.96 -12.93 4.61
C PRO A 216 -28.76 -12.18 5.21
N GLY A 217 -28.32 -12.55 6.42
CA GLY A 217 -27.20 -11.93 7.13
C GLY A 217 -25.82 -12.35 6.62
N PHE A 218 -24.79 -11.99 7.38
CA PHE A 218 -23.39 -12.29 7.08
C PHE A 218 -22.74 -13.12 8.18
N SER A 219 -21.82 -14.00 7.80
CA SER A 219 -20.93 -14.69 8.72
C SER A 219 -19.64 -13.90 8.87
N VAL A 220 -19.23 -13.67 10.12
CA VAL A 220 -18.01 -12.94 10.50
C VAL A 220 -17.04 -13.88 11.19
N CYS A 221 -15.74 -13.63 11.09
CA CYS A 221 -14.72 -14.44 11.76
C CYS A 221 -14.84 -14.29 13.28
N GLU A 222 -14.84 -15.40 14.02
CA GLU A 222 -14.68 -15.35 15.47
C GLU A 222 -13.24 -14.96 15.81
N ILE A 223 -13.08 -13.99 16.70
CA ILE A 223 -11.78 -13.45 17.10
C ILE A 223 -11.69 -13.49 18.62
N ASP A 224 -10.62 -14.09 19.16
CA ASP A 224 -10.39 -14.10 20.60
C ASP A 224 -9.72 -12.81 21.09
N SER A 225 -9.54 -12.68 22.40
CA SER A 225 -8.93 -11.49 23.02
C SER A 225 -7.47 -11.24 22.61
N ASN A 226 -6.81 -12.22 22.01
CA ASN A 226 -5.43 -12.13 21.54
C ASN A 226 -5.36 -11.94 20.02
N GLY A 227 -6.48 -11.75 19.34
CA GLY A 227 -6.54 -11.60 17.88
C GLY A 227 -6.45 -12.91 17.11
N LYS A 228 -6.55 -14.07 17.78
CA LYS A 228 -6.54 -15.36 17.09
C LYS A 228 -7.85 -15.55 16.33
N LEU A 229 -7.72 -15.84 15.04
CA LEU A 229 -8.83 -16.08 14.13
C LEU A 229 -9.36 -17.51 14.29
N GLY A 230 -10.68 -17.64 14.37
CA GLY A 230 -11.42 -18.89 14.47
C GLY A 230 -12.30 -19.16 13.26
N ASP A 231 -13.38 -19.91 13.48
CA ASP A 231 -14.40 -20.15 12.46
C ASP A 231 -15.27 -18.92 12.22
N TRP A 232 -16.03 -18.92 11.13
CA TRP A 232 -16.96 -17.86 10.81
C TRP A 232 -18.34 -18.21 11.36
N ARG A 233 -18.96 -17.28 12.09
CA ARG A 233 -20.30 -17.46 12.63
C ARG A 233 -21.21 -16.31 12.24
N CYS A 234 -22.43 -16.64 11.81
CA CYS A 234 -23.45 -15.63 11.58
C CYS A 234 -23.98 -15.09 12.91
N PRO A 235 -23.95 -13.77 13.16
CA PRO A 235 -24.51 -13.18 14.38
C PRO A 235 -26.04 -13.40 14.50
N ASP A 236 -26.74 -13.45 13.36
CA ASP A 236 -28.22 -13.47 13.32
C ASP A 236 -28.79 -14.87 13.58
N CYS A 237 -28.30 -15.89 12.86
CA CYS A 237 -28.85 -17.25 12.94
C CYS A 237 -27.88 -18.28 13.54
N ARG A 238 -26.65 -17.88 13.91
CA ARG A 238 -25.60 -18.72 14.51
C ARG A 238 -25.03 -19.83 13.61
N ALA A 239 -25.41 -19.86 12.33
CA ALA A 239 -24.85 -20.78 11.35
C ALA A 239 -23.31 -20.67 11.32
N LEU A 240 -22.66 -21.83 11.30
CA LEU A 240 -21.21 -21.98 11.30
C LEU A 240 -20.71 -22.16 9.86
N LEU A 241 -19.61 -21.51 9.55
CA LEU A 241 -18.80 -21.75 8.37
C LEU A 241 -17.36 -21.95 8.84
N THR A 242 -16.79 -23.11 8.58
CA THR A 242 -15.48 -23.47 9.13
C THR A 242 -14.36 -22.66 8.48
N ALA A 243 -13.27 -22.42 9.21
CA ALA A 243 -12.09 -21.75 8.66
C ALA A 243 -11.51 -22.47 7.44
N ALA A 244 -11.62 -23.80 7.39
CA ALA A 244 -11.22 -24.61 6.24
C ALA A 244 -12.06 -24.30 4.98
N GLU A 245 -13.40 -24.26 5.11
CA GLU A 245 -14.29 -23.89 4.00
C GLU A 245 -14.01 -22.46 3.50
N VAL A 246 -13.77 -21.51 4.41
CA VAL A 246 -13.43 -20.12 4.04
C VAL A 246 -12.09 -20.06 3.31
N HIS A 247 -11.09 -20.79 3.79
CA HIS A 247 -9.78 -20.86 3.15
C HIS A 247 -9.87 -21.48 1.75
N GLU A 248 -10.61 -22.57 1.58
CA GLU A 248 -10.84 -23.20 0.26
C GLU A 248 -11.52 -22.23 -0.71
N LEU A 249 -12.55 -21.49 -0.27
CA LEU A 249 -13.19 -20.48 -1.10
C LEU A 249 -12.23 -19.34 -1.45
N GLN A 250 -11.47 -18.83 -0.49
CA GLN A 250 -10.48 -17.78 -0.74
C GLN A 250 -9.39 -18.22 -1.72
N ALA A 251 -8.92 -19.46 -1.60
CA ALA A 251 -7.96 -20.05 -2.54
C ALA A 251 -8.55 -20.17 -3.95
N ALA A 252 -9.82 -20.60 -4.07
CA ALA A 252 -10.50 -20.69 -5.36
C ALA A 252 -10.67 -19.32 -6.03
N VAL A 253 -11.08 -18.29 -5.28
CA VAL A 253 -11.19 -16.92 -5.80
C VAL A 253 -9.80 -16.38 -6.17
N GLY A 254 -8.79 -16.60 -5.32
CA GLY A 254 -7.41 -16.19 -5.57
C GLY A 254 -6.82 -16.80 -6.85
N SER A 255 -7.03 -18.11 -7.07
CA SER A 255 -6.61 -18.77 -8.32
C SER A 255 -7.31 -18.16 -9.53
N ALA A 256 -8.63 -17.95 -9.44
CA ALA A 256 -9.40 -17.40 -10.55
C ALA A 256 -9.01 -15.94 -10.89
N LEU A 257 -8.60 -15.16 -9.89
CA LEU A 257 -8.05 -13.82 -10.07
C LEU A 257 -6.73 -13.83 -10.84
N VAL A 258 -5.83 -14.77 -10.53
CA VAL A 258 -4.56 -14.94 -11.27
C VAL A 258 -4.84 -15.33 -12.73
N ASP A 259 -5.79 -16.24 -12.95
CA ASP A 259 -6.14 -16.73 -14.28
C ASP A 259 -6.90 -15.69 -15.13
N ALA A 260 -7.42 -14.61 -14.54
CA ALA A 260 -8.19 -13.59 -15.25
C ALA A 260 -7.35 -12.78 -16.25
N MET A 261 -6.03 -12.68 -16.03
CA MET A 261 -5.08 -12.08 -16.98
C MET A 261 -5.49 -10.71 -17.58
N GLY A 262 -6.24 -9.88 -16.85
CA GLY A 262 -6.68 -8.57 -17.34
C GLY A 262 -7.92 -8.60 -18.25
N ASP A 263 -8.62 -9.72 -18.38
CA ASP A 263 -9.82 -9.84 -19.22
C ASP A 263 -11.08 -9.33 -18.50
N LEU A 264 -11.76 -8.36 -19.12
CA LEU A 264 -12.94 -7.70 -18.57
C LEU A 264 -14.10 -8.67 -18.35
N GLN A 265 -14.38 -9.53 -19.33
CA GLN A 265 -15.49 -10.47 -19.28
C GLN A 265 -15.27 -11.52 -18.20
N VAL A 266 -14.01 -11.96 -18.02
CA VAL A 266 -13.65 -12.87 -16.93
C VAL A 266 -13.90 -12.20 -15.59
N TYR A 267 -13.41 -10.99 -15.34
CA TYR A 267 -13.65 -10.31 -14.06
C TYR A 267 -15.15 -10.07 -13.76
N GLU A 268 -15.96 -9.67 -14.74
CA GLU A 268 -17.41 -9.53 -14.55
C GLU A 268 -18.10 -10.88 -14.25
N ALA A 269 -17.62 -11.97 -14.86
CA ALA A 269 -18.07 -13.31 -14.54
C ALA A 269 -17.70 -13.70 -13.10
N LEU A 270 -16.50 -13.35 -12.62
CA LEU A 270 -16.07 -13.58 -11.24
C LEU A 270 -16.94 -12.81 -10.24
N LEU A 271 -17.28 -11.54 -10.51
CA LEU A 271 -18.23 -10.79 -9.67
C LEU A 271 -19.59 -11.48 -9.59
N THR A 272 -20.10 -11.95 -10.72
CA THR A 272 -21.39 -12.64 -10.79
C THR A 272 -21.34 -13.97 -10.03
N GLN A 273 -20.24 -14.70 -10.14
CA GLN A 273 -20.04 -16.00 -9.50
C GLN A 273 -19.86 -15.90 -7.98
N TYR A 274 -19.04 -14.95 -7.51
CA TYR A 274 -18.66 -14.87 -6.09
C TYR A 274 -19.46 -13.83 -5.29
N GLY A 275 -20.12 -12.88 -5.94
CA GLY A 275 -21.00 -11.89 -5.31
C GLY A 275 -22.12 -12.50 -4.43
N PRO A 276 -22.72 -13.66 -4.78
CA PRO A 276 -23.66 -14.36 -3.92
C PRO A 276 -23.03 -15.06 -2.70
N LEU A 277 -21.71 -15.21 -2.65
CA LEU A 277 -21.00 -15.93 -1.57
C LEU A 277 -20.30 -14.99 -0.58
N LEU A 278 -19.91 -13.79 -1.02
CA LEU A 278 -19.12 -12.84 -0.26
C LEU A 278 -19.92 -11.57 0.09
N HIS A 279 -19.54 -10.88 1.16
CA HIS A 279 -20.06 -9.53 1.41
C HIS A 279 -19.67 -8.59 0.24
N PRO A 280 -20.51 -7.62 -0.18
CA PRO A 280 -20.19 -6.71 -1.29
C PRO A 280 -18.87 -5.93 -1.16
N ASN A 281 -18.41 -5.72 0.08
CA ASN A 281 -17.14 -5.08 0.43
C ASN A 281 -16.02 -6.07 0.77
N HIS A 282 -16.21 -7.38 0.55
CA HIS A 282 -15.17 -8.36 0.81
C HIS A 282 -13.92 -8.03 -0.03
N PHE A 283 -12.72 -8.08 0.57
CA PHE A 283 -11.50 -7.56 -0.06
C PHE A 283 -11.25 -8.13 -1.47
N MET A 284 -11.53 -9.42 -1.70
CA MET A 284 -11.41 -10.02 -3.04
C MET A 284 -12.42 -9.47 -4.06
N LEU A 285 -13.65 -9.13 -3.65
CA LEU A 285 -14.59 -8.46 -4.56
C LEU A 285 -14.14 -7.04 -4.84
N LEU A 286 -13.58 -6.34 -3.86
CA LEU A 286 -13.01 -5.01 -4.07
C LEU A 286 -11.84 -5.04 -5.06
N ASP A 287 -11.01 -6.09 -5.02
CA ASP A 287 -9.93 -6.31 -5.98
C ASP A 287 -10.48 -6.54 -7.40
N ILE A 288 -11.48 -7.40 -7.55
CA ILE A 288 -12.16 -7.60 -8.84
C ILE A 288 -12.76 -6.27 -9.36
N LYS A 289 -13.46 -5.52 -8.50
CA LYS A 289 -14.07 -4.22 -8.89
C LYS A 289 -13.01 -3.21 -9.34
N GLN A 290 -11.87 -3.14 -8.66
CA GLN A 290 -10.75 -2.27 -9.04
C GLN A 290 -10.18 -2.66 -10.41
N ASN A 291 -9.98 -3.95 -10.67
CA ASN A 291 -9.51 -4.45 -11.95
C ASN A 291 -10.48 -4.09 -13.09
N ILE A 292 -11.79 -4.29 -12.91
CA ILE A 292 -12.80 -3.90 -13.90
C ILE A 292 -12.75 -2.39 -14.16
N ALA A 293 -12.73 -1.57 -13.10
CA ALA A 293 -12.68 -0.11 -13.24
C ALA A 293 -11.43 0.35 -13.99
N SER A 294 -10.27 -0.28 -13.74
CA SER A 294 -9.01 -0.02 -14.43
C SER A 294 -9.07 -0.39 -15.92
N ILE A 295 -9.61 -1.57 -16.26
CA ILE A 295 -9.78 -2.00 -17.66
C ILE A 295 -10.73 -1.07 -18.42
N LEU A 296 -11.85 -0.69 -17.80
CA LEU A 296 -12.81 0.25 -18.39
C LEU A 296 -12.18 1.62 -18.64
N ARG A 297 -11.33 2.10 -17.72
CA ARG A 297 -10.56 3.33 -17.92
C ARG A 297 -9.61 3.23 -19.11
N ALA A 298 -8.85 2.14 -19.20
CA ALA A 298 -7.91 1.93 -20.30
C ALA A 298 -8.63 1.90 -21.67
N ALA A 299 -9.77 1.20 -21.74
CA ALA A 299 -10.60 1.14 -22.94
C ALA A 299 -11.13 2.52 -23.37
N ALA A 300 -11.49 3.39 -22.41
CA ALA A 300 -11.91 4.75 -22.68
C ALA A 300 -10.75 5.62 -23.22
N LEU A 301 -9.55 5.49 -22.65
CA LEU A 301 -8.37 6.26 -23.06
C LEU A 301 -7.83 5.87 -24.44
N MET A 302 -7.88 4.58 -24.78
CA MET A 302 -7.28 4.06 -26.02
C MET A 302 -8.17 4.20 -27.25
N ASN A 303 -9.36 4.83 -27.15
CA ASN A 303 -10.38 4.86 -28.21
C ASN A 303 -10.62 3.48 -28.86
N SER A 304 -10.38 2.40 -28.11
CA SER A 304 -10.52 1.03 -28.61
C SER A 304 -11.98 0.66 -28.82
N MET A 305 -12.88 1.50 -28.31
CA MET A 305 -14.29 1.55 -28.62
C MET A 305 -14.49 2.69 -29.62
N ASP A 306 -15.03 2.41 -30.81
CA ASP A 306 -15.34 3.42 -31.84
C ASP A 306 -16.24 4.57 -31.30
N GLN A 307 -16.88 4.38 -30.14
CA GLN A 307 -17.67 5.38 -29.44
C GLN A 307 -17.72 5.12 -27.91
N PRO A 308 -17.63 6.16 -27.05
CA PRO A 308 -17.78 5.98 -25.61
C PRO A 308 -19.17 5.44 -25.26
N CYS A 309 -19.22 4.35 -24.49
CA CYS A 309 -20.46 3.64 -24.16
C CYS A 309 -21.00 4.09 -22.80
N LYS A 310 -22.18 4.76 -22.77
CA LYS A 310 -22.86 5.19 -21.53
C LYS A 310 -22.98 4.07 -20.48
N LYS A 311 -23.23 2.82 -20.92
CA LYS A 311 -23.35 1.67 -20.01
C LYS A 311 -22.03 1.35 -19.30
N LEU A 312 -20.91 1.40 -20.02
CA LEU A 312 -19.58 1.14 -19.45
C LEU A 312 -19.15 2.26 -18.51
N LEU A 313 -19.43 3.51 -18.87
CA LEU A 313 -19.16 4.66 -18.00
C LEU A 313 -20.00 4.61 -16.71
N ALA A 314 -21.30 4.33 -16.83
CA ALA A 314 -22.17 4.12 -15.67
C ALA A 314 -21.70 2.97 -14.79
N ARG A 315 -21.24 1.86 -15.39
CA ARG A 315 -20.64 0.75 -14.66
C ARG A 315 -19.38 1.16 -13.91
N ARG A 316 -18.50 1.95 -14.53
CA ARG A 316 -17.29 2.48 -13.87
C ARG A 316 -17.64 3.41 -12.70
N VAL A 317 -18.63 4.29 -12.86
CA VAL A 317 -19.13 5.16 -11.77
C VAL A 317 -19.64 4.33 -10.58
N GLU A 318 -20.43 3.29 -10.83
CA GLU A 318 -20.93 2.36 -9.79
C GLU A 318 -19.76 1.71 -9.04
N LEU A 319 -18.80 1.13 -9.77
CA LEU A 319 -17.66 0.43 -9.18
C LEU A 319 -16.78 1.36 -8.33
N CYS A 320 -16.47 2.56 -8.82
CA CYS A 320 -15.71 3.55 -8.06
C CYS A 320 -16.50 4.01 -6.82
N SER A 321 -17.81 4.25 -6.96
CA SER A 321 -18.67 4.64 -5.83
C SER A 321 -18.70 3.61 -4.71
N ASP A 322 -18.72 2.31 -5.05
CA ASP A 322 -18.70 1.22 -4.07
C ASP A 322 -17.42 1.18 -3.22
N LEU A 323 -16.29 1.58 -3.80
CA LEU A 323 -14.98 1.55 -3.15
C LEU A 323 -14.79 2.71 -2.14
N LEU A 324 -15.38 3.87 -2.42
CA LEU A 324 -15.17 5.11 -1.66
C LEU A 324 -15.45 4.96 -0.14
N PRO A 325 -16.58 4.40 0.31
CA PRO A 325 -16.84 4.24 1.75
C PRO A 325 -15.83 3.33 2.44
N VAL A 326 -15.36 2.28 1.75
CA VAL A 326 -14.36 1.36 2.30
C VAL A 326 -13.03 2.07 2.48
N CYS A 327 -12.53 2.75 1.43
CA CYS A 327 -11.28 3.51 1.48
C CYS A 327 -11.27 4.53 2.63
N ARG A 328 -12.39 5.24 2.82
CA ARG A 328 -12.54 6.23 3.89
C ARG A 328 -12.56 5.60 5.29
N ALA A 329 -13.12 4.40 5.43
CA ALA A 329 -13.16 3.69 6.71
C ALA A 329 -11.79 3.14 7.12
N VAL A 330 -11.01 2.61 6.17
CA VAL A 330 -9.72 1.95 6.48
C VAL A 330 -8.52 2.89 6.51
N VAL A 331 -8.61 4.06 5.86
CA VAL A 331 -7.61 5.14 5.94
C VAL A 331 -8.35 6.47 6.13
N PRO A 332 -8.70 6.83 7.38
CA PRO A 332 -9.49 8.02 7.68
C PRO A 332 -8.67 9.31 7.58
N GLY A 333 -9.38 10.43 7.44
CA GLY A 333 -8.75 11.75 7.36
C GLY A 333 -8.04 11.98 6.03
N ILE A 334 -6.83 12.54 6.07
CA ILE A 334 -5.98 12.77 4.88
C ILE A 334 -5.49 11.42 4.35
N SER A 335 -5.89 11.09 3.14
CA SER A 335 -5.75 9.74 2.59
C SER A 335 -5.53 9.75 1.08
N LYS A 336 -4.33 9.35 0.66
CA LYS A 336 -3.99 9.14 -0.76
C LYS A 336 -4.94 8.15 -1.43
N LEU A 337 -5.20 7.03 -0.75
CA LEU A 337 -6.08 5.99 -1.25
C LEU A 337 -7.48 6.53 -1.54
N TYR A 338 -8.03 7.33 -0.63
CA TYR A 338 -9.34 7.93 -0.82
C TYR A 338 -9.33 8.99 -1.93
N ALA A 339 -8.29 9.82 -2.01
CA ALA A 339 -8.14 10.81 -3.08
C ALA A 339 -8.04 10.17 -4.47
N ILE A 340 -7.27 9.09 -4.61
CA ILE A 340 -7.18 8.32 -5.86
C ILE A 340 -8.55 7.75 -6.23
N GLY A 341 -9.28 7.18 -5.26
CA GLY A 341 -10.65 6.70 -5.48
C GLY A 341 -11.60 7.81 -5.94
N LEU A 342 -11.53 9.00 -5.33
CA LEU A 342 -12.33 10.16 -5.72
C LEU A 342 -12.00 10.63 -7.13
N PHE A 343 -10.73 10.64 -7.51
CA PHE A 343 -10.32 10.98 -8.86
C PHE A 343 -10.84 9.99 -9.91
N GLU A 344 -10.75 8.68 -9.65
CA GLU A 344 -11.29 7.68 -10.57
C GLU A 344 -12.81 7.81 -10.74
N TYR A 345 -13.52 8.06 -9.64
CA TYR A 345 -14.94 8.36 -9.65
C TYR A 345 -15.26 9.63 -10.45
N LEU A 346 -14.51 10.72 -10.21
CA LEU A 346 -14.67 12.02 -10.87
C LEU A 346 -14.57 11.88 -12.38
N LEU A 347 -13.51 11.25 -12.88
CA LEU A 347 -13.30 11.07 -14.32
C LEU A 347 -14.47 10.31 -14.95
N ALA A 348 -14.87 9.19 -14.36
CA ALA A 348 -15.97 8.39 -14.86
C ALA A 348 -17.31 9.15 -14.84
N LEU A 349 -17.55 9.94 -13.79
CA LEU A 349 -18.76 10.74 -13.64
C LEU A 349 -18.85 11.84 -14.69
N VAL A 350 -17.78 12.62 -14.87
CA VAL A 350 -17.77 13.75 -15.80
C VAL A 350 -17.93 13.24 -17.23
N GLU A 351 -17.18 12.20 -17.63
CA GLU A 351 -17.32 11.59 -18.96
C GLU A 351 -18.75 11.10 -19.24
N LEU A 352 -19.38 10.43 -18.26
CA LEU A 352 -20.77 9.96 -18.39
C LEU A 352 -21.75 11.11 -18.57
N VAL A 353 -21.64 12.13 -17.73
CA VAL A 353 -22.56 13.27 -17.66
C VAL A 353 -22.44 14.14 -18.91
N GLU A 354 -21.23 14.37 -19.41
CA GLU A 354 -20.98 15.07 -20.67
C GLU A 354 -21.60 14.34 -21.85
N LEU A 355 -21.44 13.01 -21.93
CA LEU A 355 -22.02 12.20 -22.99
C LEU A 355 -23.56 12.22 -22.95
N GLN A 356 -24.14 12.04 -21.76
CA GLN A 356 -25.59 12.09 -21.58
C GLN A 356 -26.17 13.48 -21.93
N PHE A 357 -25.46 14.56 -21.59
CA PHE A 357 -25.89 15.90 -21.97
C PHE A 357 -25.78 16.14 -23.48
N ALA A 358 -24.69 15.69 -24.12
CA ALA A 358 -24.50 15.79 -25.57
C ALA A 358 -25.59 15.02 -26.35
N GLU A 359 -26.03 13.87 -25.84
CA GLU A 359 -27.11 13.07 -26.42
C GLU A 359 -28.52 13.52 -26.00
N SER A 360 -28.63 14.62 -25.25
CA SER A 360 -29.90 15.17 -24.74
C SER A 360 -30.67 14.25 -23.79
N ASP A 361 -30.00 13.30 -23.14
CA ASP A 361 -30.58 12.49 -22.04
C ASP A 361 -30.74 13.30 -20.75
N LEU A 362 -29.90 14.31 -20.54
CA LEU A 362 -29.95 15.21 -19.38
C LEU A 362 -30.45 16.58 -19.77
N SER A 363 -31.32 17.16 -18.93
CA SER A 363 -31.61 18.58 -19.00
C SER A 363 -30.40 19.41 -18.58
N LYS A 364 -30.34 20.67 -19.03
CA LYS A 364 -29.34 21.65 -18.59
C LYS A 364 -29.28 21.76 -17.04
N LYS A 365 -30.42 21.63 -16.36
CA LYS A 365 -30.50 21.70 -14.90
C LYS A 365 -29.83 20.50 -14.23
N GLU A 366 -30.05 19.29 -14.76
CA GLU A 366 -29.43 18.07 -14.25
C GLU A 366 -27.93 18.04 -14.54
N TYR A 367 -27.51 18.45 -15.74
CA TYR A 367 -26.09 18.61 -16.09
C TYR A 367 -25.36 19.51 -15.09
N VAL A 368 -25.90 20.70 -14.81
CA VAL A 368 -25.33 21.62 -13.82
C VAL A 368 -25.31 21.04 -12.41
N ALA A 369 -26.32 20.25 -12.02
CA ALA A 369 -26.33 19.60 -10.71
C ALA A 369 -25.20 18.57 -10.57
N HIS A 370 -24.98 17.76 -11.61
CA HIS A 370 -23.87 16.79 -11.64
C HIS A 370 -22.50 17.48 -11.66
N LEU A 371 -22.32 18.57 -12.41
CA LEU A 371 -21.07 19.33 -12.41
C LEU A 371 -20.75 19.94 -11.04
N ARG A 372 -21.76 20.36 -10.26
CA ARG A 372 -21.54 20.83 -8.89
C ARG A 372 -21.04 19.69 -7.98
N THR A 373 -21.59 18.50 -8.12
CA THR A 373 -21.08 17.32 -7.40
C THR A 373 -19.64 17.02 -7.81
N ALA A 374 -19.33 17.06 -9.11
CA ALA A 374 -17.98 16.83 -9.63
C ALA A 374 -16.98 17.89 -9.09
N SER A 375 -17.36 19.16 -9.03
CA SER A 375 -16.54 20.24 -8.45
C SER A 375 -16.22 19.98 -6.96
N LEU A 376 -17.21 19.54 -6.17
CA LEU A 376 -17.01 19.18 -4.76
C LEU A 376 -16.06 17.97 -4.60
N VAL A 377 -16.24 16.95 -5.42
CA VAL A 377 -15.39 15.75 -5.43
C VAL A 377 -13.94 16.10 -5.79
N ALA A 378 -13.74 16.91 -6.83
CA ALA A 378 -12.40 17.35 -7.24
C ALA A 378 -11.73 18.18 -6.14
N THR A 379 -12.47 19.09 -5.50
CA THR A 379 -11.98 19.91 -4.39
C THR A 379 -11.54 19.04 -3.21
N GLU A 380 -12.38 18.07 -2.80
CA GLU A 380 -12.03 17.15 -1.71
C GLU A 380 -10.79 16.31 -2.07
N ALA A 381 -10.70 15.80 -3.30
CA ALA A 381 -9.53 15.03 -3.75
C ALA A 381 -8.24 15.87 -3.69
N MET A 382 -8.27 17.14 -4.10
CA MET A 382 -7.12 18.04 -3.97
C MET A 382 -6.74 18.30 -2.51
N ASP A 383 -7.71 18.54 -1.63
CA ASP A 383 -7.46 18.78 -0.21
C ASP A 383 -6.79 17.58 0.47
N LEU A 384 -7.12 16.37 0.03
CA LEU A 384 -6.52 15.13 0.54
C LEU A 384 -5.09 14.89 0.03
N LEU A 385 -4.70 15.52 -1.08
CA LEU A 385 -3.36 15.40 -1.69
C LEU A 385 -2.45 16.58 -1.37
N ARG A 386 -2.90 17.57 -0.60
CA ARG A 386 -2.19 18.84 -0.32
C ARG A 386 -0.77 18.72 0.27
N PHE A 387 -0.41 17.55 0.77
CA PHE A 387 0.90 17.28 1.37
C PHE A 387 1.82 16.44 0.49
N GLU A 388 1.31 15.93 -0.63
CA GLU A 388 2.11 15.17 -1.58
C GLU A 388 3.02 16.13 -2.36
N PRO A 389 4.29 15.75 -2.62
CA PRO A 389 5.20 16.58 -3.39
C PRO A 389 4.73 16.73 -4.84
N GLU A 390 4.93 17.91 -5.44
CA GLU A 390 4.50 18.22 -6.81
C GLU A 390 4.99 17.21 -7.85
N ASN A 391 6.22 16.70 -7.70
CA ASN A 391 6.82 15.76 -8.64
C ASN A 391 6.63 14.27 -8.28
N SER A 392 5.81 13.98 -7.28
CA SER A 392 5.36 12.61 -6.99
C SER A 392 4.25 12.19 -7.94
N ALA A 393 3.95 10.89 -8.02
CA ALA A 393 2.81 10.39 -8.79
C ALA A 393 1.49 11.05 -8.32
N GLU A 394 1.34 11.25 -7.01
CA GLU A 394 0.21 11.93 -6.41
C GLU A 394 0.23 13.47 -6.62
N GLY A 395 1.40 14.08 -6.78
CA GLY A 395 1.54 15.48 -7.19
C GLY A 395 1.03 15.71 -8.60
N TYR A 396 1.48 14.88 -9.56
CA TYR A 396 0.94 14.89 -10.92
C TYR A 396 -0.56 14.58 -10.97
N LEU A 397 -1.05 13.74 -10.06
CA LEU A 397 -2.47 13.50 -9.90
C LEU A 397 -3.21 14.76 -9.43
N ALA A 398 -2.68 15.50 -8.44
CA ALA A 398 -3.25 16.76 -7.98
C ALA A 398 -3.33 17.81 -9.10
N ASP A 399 -2.29 17.93 -9.93
CA ASP A 399 -2.28 18.81 -11.10
C ASP A 399 -3.39 18.45 -12.09
N ARG A 400 -3.56 17.15 -12.38
CA ARG A 400 -4.63 16.67 -13.25
C ARG A 400 -6.01 16.96 -12.68
N ILE A 401 -6.21 16.78 -11.38
CA ILE A 401 -7.47 17.12 -10.71
C ILE A 401 -7.74 18.63 -10.83
N SER A 402 -6.71 19.47 -10.67
CA SER A 402 -6.82 20.92 -10.82
C SER A 402 -7.28 21.32 -12.22
N MET A 403 -6.69 20.72 -13.27
CA MET A 403 -7.11 20.96 -14.66
C MET A 403 -8.57 20.55 -14.91
N GLU A 404 -8.98 19.40 -14.37
CA GLU A 404 -10.37 18.94 -14.47
C GLU A 404 -11.34 19.86 -13.71
N LEU A 405 -10.96 20.34 -12.52
CA LEU A 405 -11.74 21.30 -11.76
C LEU A 405 -11.92 22.62 -12.52
N GLU A 406 -10.87 23.15 -13.14
CA GLU A 406 -10.96 24.35 -13.98
C GLU A 406 -11.93 24.17 -15.17
N ARG A 407 -11.90 22.99 -15.81
CA ARG A 407 -12.84 22.62 -16.87
C ARG A 407 -14.29 22.60 -16.37
N ILE A 408 -14.53 21.92 -15.24
CA ILE A 408 -15.85 21.83 -14.60
C ILE A 408 -16.38 23.23 -14.24
N GLU A 409 -15.55 24.09 -13.65
CA GLU A 409 -15.93 25.45 -13.26
C GLU A 409 -16.24 26.35 -14.47
N SER A 410 -15.52 26.17 -15.59
CA SER A 410 -15.82 26.84 -16.85
C SER A 410 -17.21 26.46 -17.37
N ASP A 411 -17.52 25.17 -17.37
CA ASP A 411 -18.83 24.66 -17.79
C ASP A 411 -19.95 25.09 -16.85
N LEU A 412 -19.71 25.12 -15.53
CA LEU A 412 -20.66 25.68 -14.57
C LEU A 412 -20.96 27.15 -14.85
N LYS A 413 -19.97 27.95 -15.26
CA LYS A 413 -20.20 29.37 -15.65
C LYS A 413 -21.00 29.49 -16.94
N LYS A 414 -20.80 28.58 -17.89
CA LYS A 414 -21.47 28.56 -19.20
C LYS A 414 -22.93 28.10 -19.08
N TYR A 415 -23.17 27.02 -18.36
CA TYR A 415 -24.47 26.37 -18.26
C TYR A 415 -25.24 26.70 -16.97
N GLY A 416 -24.60 27.30 -15.96
CA GLY A 416 -25.25 27.65 -14.70
C GLY A 416 -26.06 28.95 -14.72
N ARG A 417 -26.03 29.71 -15.81
CA ARG A 417 -26.80 30.95 -16.02
C ARG A 417 -28.20 30.69 -16.56
#